data_AF-A6W1K9-F1
#
_entry.id   AF-A6W1K9-F1
#
_cell.length_a   1.000
_cell.length_b   1.000
_cell.length_c   1.000
_cell.angle_alpha   90.00
_cell.angle_beta   90.00
_cell.angle_gamma   90.00
#
_symmetry.space_group_name_H-M   'P 1'
#
loop_
_entity.id
_entity.type
_entity.pdbx_description
1 polymer ?
#
loop_
_entity_poly.entity_id
_entity_poly.type
_entity_poly.pdbx_seq_one_letter_code
_entity_poly.pdbx_strand_id
1 'polypeptide(L)'
;MSHYLVPFSVLEQTIQGGQCADSPEVLYHYLNLTEEYAERLNITDATLLHQRVFNVLLDTVCDTSIAPHWRQTCLDKVYLPLSHLKHLIVTYQDAKNYFKMEHNLRVLSHYFISSFEQ
;
A
#
# COMPACT_ATOMS: atom_id res chain seq x y z
N MET A 1 16.55 10.04 -15.31
CA MET A 1 15.67 8.94 -15.79
C MET A 1 14.38 8.93 -14.95
N SER A 2 13.44 9.87 -15.14
CA SER A 2 12.27 10.02 -14.24
C SER A 2 10.96 10.35 -14.94
N HIS A 3 10.71 9.80 -16.13
CA HIS A 3 9.48 10.11 -16.88
C HIS A 3 8.25 9.28 -16.43
N TYR A 4 8.37 8.38 -15.45
CA TYR A 4 7.34 7.38 -15.14
C TYR A 4 6.72 7.48 -13.73
N LEU A 5 7.09 8.47 -12.92
CA LEU A 5 6.54 8.66 -11.56
C LEU A 5 5.16 9.36 -11.54
N VAL A 6 4.79 10.02 -12.64
CA VAL A 6 3.61 10.90 -12.76
C VAL A 6 2.25 10.17 -12.74
N PRO A 7 2.07 8.97 -13.35
CA PRO A 7 0.75 8.32 -13.34
C PRO A 7 0.33 7.89 -11.92
N PHE A 8 1.29 7.40 -11.14
CA PHE A 8 1.02 6.93 -9.78
C PHE A 8 0.72 8.09 -8.81
N SER A 9 1.36 9.26 -8.96
CA SER A 9 1.18 10.34 -7.98
C SER A 9 -0.24 10.88 -7.90
N VAL A 10 -0.99 10.90 -9.02
CA VAL A 10 -2.39 11.37 -9.01
C VAL A 10 -3.29 10.34 -8.32
N LEU A 11 -3.16 9.06 -8.69
CA LEU A 11 -3.94 7.98 -8.05
C LEU A 11 -3.66 7.89 -6.55
N GLU A 12 -2.39 8.03 -6.15
CA GLU A 12 -1.99 8.03 -4.75
C GLU A 12 -2.61 9.18 -3.97
N GLN A 13 -2.58 10.40 -4.53
CA GLN A 13 -3.24 11.55 -3.92
C GLN A 13 -4.75 11.36 -3.78
N THR A 14 -5.39 10.74 -4.78
CA THR A 14 -6.82 10.44 -4.73
C THR A 14 -7.15 9.40 -3.65
N ILE A 15 -6.32 8.36 -3.52
CA ILE A 15 -6.44 7.32 -2.48
C ILE A 15 -6.22 7.94 -1.08
N GLN A 16 -5.11 8.65 -0.91
CA GLN A 16 -4.72 9.29 0.36
C GLN A 16 -5.67 10.42 0.75
N GLY A 17 -6.30 11.09 -0.21
CA GLY A 17 -7.31 12.11 0.07
C GLY A 17 -8.68 11.55 0.41
N GLY A 18 -8.88 10.22 0.34
CA GLY A 18 -10.19 9.59 0.56
C GLY A 18 -11.27 10.04 -0.43
N GLN A 19 -10.89 10.61 -1.57
CA GLN A 19 -11.80 11.24 -2.53
C GLN A 19 -12.74 10.25 -3.22
N CYS A 20 -12.38 8.96 -3.20
CA CYS A 20 -13.12 7.87 -3.85
C CYS A 20 -13.56 6.81 -2.83
N ALA A 21 -13.88 7.22 -1.60
CA ALA A 21 -14.32 6.34 -0.53
C ALA A 21 -15.50 5.43 -0.94
N ASP A 22 -16.44 5.98 -1.71
CA ASP A 22 -17.61 5.28 -2.27
C ASP A 22 -17.32 4.56 -3.60
N SER A 23 -16.08 4.60 -4.10
CA SER A 23 -15.69 4.04 -5.40
C SER A 23 -14.34 3.31 -5.29
N PRO A 24 -14.34 2.09 -4.70
CA PRO A 24 -13.13 1.30 -4.47
C PRO A 24 -12.44 0.83 -5.76
N GLU A 25 -13.09 0.98 -6.90
CA GLU A 25 -12.53 0.69 -8.22
C GLU A 25 -11.24 1.49 -8.47
N VAL A 26 -11.10 2.70 -7.92
CA VAL A 26 -9.88 3.52 -8.05
C VAL A 26 -8.70 2.85 -7.35
N LEU A 27 -8.92 2.33 -6.14
CA LEU A 27 -7.90 1.58 -5.42
C LEU A 27 -7.54 0.29 -6.16
N TYR A 28 -8.53 -0.46 -6.64
CA TYR A 28 -8.28 -1.70 -7.37
C TYR A 28 -7.53 -1.46 -8.67
N HIS A 29 -7.89 -0.39 -9.40
CA HIS A 29 -7.17 0.02 -10.60
C HIS A 29 -5.71 0.37 -10.30
N TYR A 30 -5.46 1.13 -9.23
CA TYR A 30 -4.10 1.46 -8.78
C TYR A 30 -3.28 0.21 -8.44
N LEU A 31 -3.88 -0.76 -7.74
CA LEU A 31 -3.21 -2.01 -7.37
C LEU A 31 -2.89 -2.87 -8.59
N ASN A 32 -3.85 -3.06 -9.49
CA ASN A 32 -3.65 -3.84 -10.72
C ASN A 32 -2.58 -3.19 -11.61
N LEU A 33 -2.63 -1.87 -11.79
CA LEU A 33 -1.61 -1.14 -12.55
C LEU A 33 -0.21 -1.27 -11.93
N THR A 34 -0.14 -1.26 -10.60
CA THR A 34 1.11 -1.49 -9.86
C THR A 34 1.67 -2.87 -10.14
N GLU A 35 0.84 -3.92 -10.09
CA GLU A 35 1.25 -5.30 -10.34
C GLU A 35 1.74 -5.49 -11.78
N GLU A 36 0.93 -5.07 -12.78
CA GLU A 36 1.31 -5.13 -14.20
C GLU A 36 2.62 -4.38 -14.50
N TYR A 37 2.87 -3.28 -13.77
CA TYR A 37 4.10 -2.52 -13.92
C TYR A 37 5.28 -3.21 -13.23
N ALA A 38 5.09 -3.75 -12.02
CA ALA A 38 6.11 -4.45 -11.26
C ALA A 38 6.67 -5.67 -12.03
N GLU A 39 5.83 -6.39 -12.77
CA GLU A 39 6.24 -7.53 -13.62
C GLU A 39 7.27 -7.16 -14.69
N ARG A 40 7.33 -5.89 -15.09
CA ARG A 40 8.25 -5.38 -16.13
C ARG A 40 9.53 -4.78 -15.55
N LEU A 41 9.62 -4.68 -14.22
CA LEU A 41 10.75 -4.09 -13.51
C LEU A 41 11.77 -5.16 -13.10
N ASN A 42 13.00 -4.72 -12.83
CA ASN A 42 13.95 -5.56 -12.10
C ASN A 42 13.51 -5.69 -10.62
N ILE A 43 14.06 -6.67 -9.91
CA ILE A 43 13.68 -6.99 -8.52
C ILE A 43 13.79 -5.77 -7.60
N THR A 44 14.85 -4.96 -7.75
CA THR A 44 15.08 -3.77 -6.92
C THR A 44 13.97 -2.73 -7.12
N ASP A 45 13.65 -2.40 -8.38
CA ASP A 45 12.63 -1.40 -8.70
C ASP A 45 11.22 -1.90 -8.35
N ALA A 46 10.93 -3.18 -8.57
CA ALA A 46 9.68 -3.81 -8.15
C ALA A 46 9.52 -3.76 -6.61
N THR A 47 10.61 -4.00 -5.87
CA THR A 47 10.62 -3.89 -4.41
C THR A 47 10.31 -2.47 -3.95
N LEU A 48 10.96 -1.46 -4.55
CA LEU A 48 10.70 -0.05 -4.23
C LEU A 48 9.25 0.35 -4.53
N LEU A 49 8.70 -0.14 -5.65
CA LEU A 49 7.32 0.12 -6.03
C LEU A 49 6.33 -0.47 -5.01
N HIS A 50 6.46 -1.74 -4.65
CA HIS A 50 5.57 -2.34 -3.66
C HIS A 50 5.74 -1.72 -2.26
N GLN A 51 6.95 -1.26 -1.89
CA GLN A 51 7.15 -0.48 -0.66
C GLN A 51 6.39 0.85 -0.68
N ARG A 52 6.43 1.57 -1.81
CA ARG A 52 5.67 2.81 -1.99
C ARG A 52 4.17 2.56 -1.84
N VAL A 53 3.64 1.55 -2.54
CA VAL A 53 2.21 1.16 -2.47
C VAL A 53 1.79 0.79 -1.06
N PHE A 54 2.62 0.01 -0.35
CA PHE A 54 2.38 -0.30 1.06
C PHE A 54 2.25 0.96 1.91
N ASN A 55 3.18 1.92 1.77
CA ASN A 55 3.16 3.15 2.55
C ASN A 55 1.94 4.01 2.22
N VAL A 56 1.57 4.15 0.95
CA VAL A 56 0.36 4.88 0.53
C VAL A 56 -0.87 4.34 1.23
N LEU A 57 -1.06 3.02 1.24
CA LEU A 57 -2.20 2.39 1.92
C LEU A 57 -2.12 2.55 3.43
N LEU A 58 -0.94 2.33 4.03
CA LEU A 58 -0.79 2.44 5.47
C LEU A 58 -1.01 3.86 5.98
N ASP A 59 -0.49 4.87 5.27
CA ASP A 59 -0.70 6.29 5.58
C ASP A 59 -2.19 6.63 5.49
N THR A 60 -2.88 6.13 4.46
CA THR A 60 -4.35 6.30 4.29
C THR A 60 -5.12 5.66 5.44
N VAL A 61 -4.73 4.45 5.88
CA VAL A 61 -5.35 3.77 7.04
C VAL A 61 -5.16 4.59 8.33
N CYS A 62 -4.01 5.24 8.48
CA CYS A 62 -3.68 6.00 9.68
C CYS A 62 -4.31 7.40 9.74
N ASP A 63 -4.84 7.92 8.63
CA ASP A 63 -5.43 9.26 8.59
C ASP A 63 -6.87 9.26 9.11
N THR A 64 -7.07 9.70 10.35
CA THR A 64 -8.39 9.78 10.98
C THR A 64 -9.38 10.74 10.30
N SER A 65 -8.92 11.62 9.40
CA SER A 65 -9.80 12.51 8.63
C SER A 65 -10.51 11.78 7.48
N ILE A 66 -10.04 10.59 7.13
CA ILE A 66 -10.59 9.76 6.05
C ILE A 66 -11.76 8.90 6.54
N ALA A 67 -12.74 8.71 5.66
CA ALA A 67 -13.93 7.91 5.92
C ALA A 67 -13.56 6.49 6.46
N PRO A 68 -14.19 6.02 7.56
CA PRO A 68 -13.84 4.75 8.18
C PRO A 68 -13.86 3.54 7.24
N HIS A 69 -14.88 3.45 6.39
CA HIS A 69 -15.00 2.35 5.43
C HIS A 69 -13.88 2.36 4.37
N TRP A 70 -13.39 3.54 3.98
CA TRP A 70 -12.25 3.65 3.06
C TRP A 70 -10.96 3.18 3.73
N ARG A 71 -10.73 3.60 4.98
CA ARG A 71 -9.60 3.11 5.77
C ARG A 71 -9.63 1.59 5.92
N GLN A 72 -10.79 1.02 6.21
CA GLN A 72 -10.94 -0.44 6.28
C GLN A 72 -10.64 -1.11 4.93
N THR A 73 -11.13 -0.55 3.83
CA THR A 73 -10.85 -1.05 2.48
C THR A 73 -9.35 -1.03 2.16
N CYS A 74 -8.64 0.06 2.49
CA CYS A 74 -7.19 0.16 2.34
C CYS A 74 -6.46 -0.83 3.25
N LEU A 75 -6.92 -1.04 4.48
CA LEU A 75 -6.36 -2.01 5.42
C LEU A 75 -6.51 -3.45 4.90
N ASP A 76 -7.64 -3.79 4.27
CA ASP A 76 -7.84 -5.11 3.67
C ASP A 76 -6.89 -5.34 2.49
N LYS A 77 -6.52 -4.27 1.77
CA LYS A 77 -5.63 -4.34 0.60
C LYS A 77 -4.16 -4.18 0.90
N VAL A 78 -3.75 -3.65 2.06
CA VAL A 78 -2.33 -3.41 2.39
C VAL A 78 -1.50 -4.71 2.51
N TYR A 79 -2.16 -5.84 2.76
CA TYR A 79 -1.50 -7.15 2.75
C TYR A 79 -1.04 -7.58 1.35
N LEU A 80 -1.65 -7.05 0.28
CA LEU A 80 -1.28 -7.38 -1.11
C LEU A 80 0.16 -6.95 -1.43
N PRO A 81 0.55 -5.65 -1.35
CA PRO A 81 1.93 -5.25 -1.59
C PRO A 81 2.92 -5.91 -0.61
N LEU A 82 2.50 -6.17 0.63
CA LEU A 82 3.33 -6.90 1.60
C LEU A 82 3.60 -8.34 1.14
N SER A 83 2.60 -9.03 0.59
CA SER A 83 2.77 -10.39 0.05
C SER A 83 3.75 -10.40 -1.13
N HIS A 84 3.65 -9.44 -2.06
CA HIS A 84 4.61 -9.33 -3.17
C HIS A 84 6.03 -9.08 -2.66
N LEU A 85 6.21 -8.18 -1.68
CA LEU A 85 7.51 -7.91 -1.07
C LEU A 85 8.15 -9.17 -0.48
N LYS A 86 7.34 -10.05 0.12
CA LYS A 86 7.84 -11.34 0.65
C LYS A 86 8.50 -12.20 -0.44
N HIS A 87 7.93 -12.21 -1.64
CA HIS A 87 8.46 -12.96 -2.78
C HIS A 87 9.70 -12.33 -3.41
N LEU A 88 9.95 -11.04 -3.15
CA LEU A 88 11.09 -10.29 -3.67
C LEU A 88 12.28 -10.23 -2.71
N ILE A 89 12.22 -10.92 -1.56
CA ILE A 89 13.34 -10.99 -0.61
C ILE A 89 14.49 -11.77 -1.24
N VAL A 90 15.58 -11.07 -1.55
CA VAL A 90 16.82 -11.68 -2.07
C VAL A 90 17.95 -11.56 -1.04
N THR A 91 18.01 -10.44 -0.32
CA THR A 91 19.07 -10.14 0.65
C THR A 91 18.56 -10.15 2.08
N TYR A 92 19.51 -10.22 3.02
CA TYR A 92 19.20 -10.03 4.45
C TYR A 92 18.59 -8.65 4.73
N GLN A 93 19.01 -7.62 4.00
CA GLN A 93 18.47 -6.28 4.18
C GLN A 93 17.00 -6.20 3.73
N ASP A 94 16.64 -6.90 2.66
CA ASP A 94 15.25 -7.00 2.19
C ASP A 94 14.38 -7.70 3.23
N ALA A 95 14.87 -8.82 3.78
CA ALA A 95 14.18 -9.56 4.85
C ALA A 95 13.96 -8.67 6.08
N LYS A 96 14.99 -7.95 6.52
CA LYS A 96 14.89 -7.02 7.65
C LYS A 96 13.86 -5.92 7.40
N ASN A 97 13.84 -5.35 6.20
CA ASN A 97 12.89 -4.31 5.82
C ASN A 97 11.45 -4.87 5.79
N TYR A 98 11.27 -6.05 5.18
CA TYR A 98 9.99 -6.75 5.14
C TYR A 98 9.42 -7.00 6.54
N PHE A 99 10.20 -7.60 7.46
CA PHE A 99 9.72 -7.89 8.81
C PHE A 99 9.40 -6.63 9.61
N LYS A 100 10.13 -5.53 9.38
CA LYS A 100 9.80 -4.23 9.97
C LYS A 100 8.43 -3.74 9.49
N MET A 101 8.15 -3.83 8.19
CA MET A 101 6.87 -3.42 7.61
C MET A 101 5.72 -4.30 8.08
N GLU A 102 5.91 -5.63 8.09
CA GLU A 102 4.92 -6.59 8.60
C GLU A 102 4.60 -6.34 10.08
N HIS A 103 5.63 -6.10 10.89
CA HIS A 103 5.45 -5.80 12.31
C HIS A 103 4.64 -4.51 12.51
N ASN A 104 4.98 -3.44 11.78
CA ASN A 104 4.26 -2.17 11.84
C ASN A 104 2.78 -2.36 11.47
N LEU A 105 2.50 -3.08 10.38
CA LEU A 105 1.13 -3.36 9.97
C LEU A 105 0.38 -4.15 11.04
N ARG A 106 0.98 -5.19 11.62
CA ARG A 106 0.35 -6.00 12.67
C ARG A 106 0.00 -5.18 13.91
N VAL A 107 0.92 -4.34 14.36
CA VAL A 107 0.71 -3.49 15.53
C VAL A 107 -0.43 -2.51 15.24
N LEU A 108 -0.38 -1.84 14.08
CA LEU A 108 -1.38 -0.83 13.69
C LEU A 108 -2.76 -1.45 13.45
N SER A 109 -2.84 -2.60 12.78
CA SER A 109 -4.13 -3.26 12.50
C SER A 109 -4.88 -3.63 13.78
N HIS A 110 -4.19 -4.06 14.83
CA HIS A 110 -4.80 -4.28 16.14
C HIS A 110 -5.39 -3.00 16.75
N TYR A 111 -4.71 -1.86 16.63
CA TYR A 111 -5.25 -0.58 17.08
C TYR A 111 -6.44 -0.12 16.24
N PHE A 112 -6.39 -0.30 14.92
CA PHE A 112 -7.47 0.16 14.05
C PHE A 112 -8.74 -0.69 14.18
N ILE A 113 -8.61 -2.03 14.22
CA ILE A 113 -9.75 -2.93 14.42
C ILE A 113 -10.51 -2.56 15.71
N SER A 114 -9.79 -2.30 16.81
CA SER A 114 -10.44 -1.87 18.05
C SER A 114 -11.08 -0.47 17.98
N SER A 115 -10.57 0.43 17.12
CA SER A 115 -11.13 1.76 16.93
C SER A 115 -12.39 1.80 16.05
N PHE A 116 -12.64 0.77 15.24
CA PHE A 116 -13.83 0.70 14.37
C PHE A 116 -15.06 0.09 15.07
N GLU A 117 -14.89 -0.48 16.26
CA GLU A 117 -15.97 -1.11 17.05
C GLU A 117 -16.66 -0.14 18.04
N GLN A 118 -16.35 1.17 17.97
CA GLN A 118 -16.93 2.23 18.81
C GLN A 118 -17.87 3.14 18.00
#